data_AF-A0A945J3A6-F1
#
_entry.id   AF-A0A945J3A6-F1
#
_cell.length_a   1.000
_cell.length_b   1.000
_cell.length_c   1.000
_cell.angle_alpha   90.00
_cell.angle_beta   90.00
_cell.angle_gamma   90.00
#
_symmetry.space_group_name_H-M   'P 1'
#
loop_
_entity.id
_entity.type
_entity.pdbx_description
1 polymer ?
#
loop_
_entity_poly.entity_id
_entity_poly.type
_entity_poly.pdbx_seq_one_letter_code
_entity_poly.pdbx_strand_id
1 'polypeptide(L)' 'PIAFLAMFFSGSLLLEQIFTLDGLGLLSYQAVIQRDYPIVLGTLFIFSLMALFGQLLTDLSYVLIDKRISFDQTQG' A
#
# COMPACT_ATOMS: atom_id res chain seq x y z
N PRO A 1 -12.73 4.92 3.92
CA PRO A 1 -11.50 4.88 3.09
C PRO A 1 -10.76 3.53 3.12
N ILE A 2 -10.41 3.00 4.30
CA ILE A 2 -9.62 1.76 4.45
C ILE A 2 -10.34 0.53 3.87
N ALA A 3 -11.66 0.44 4.04
CA ALA A 3 -12.47 -0.65 3.47
C ALA A 3 -12.40 -0.72 1.93
N PHE A 4 -12.27 0.43 1.25
CA PHE A 4 -12.15 0.49 -0.21
C PHE A 4 -10.78 -0.04 -0.69
N LEU A 5 -9.71 0.30 0.01
CA LEU A 5 -8.39 -0.25 -0.29
C LEU A 5 -8.33 -1.75 -0.01
N ALA A 6 -8.95 -2.22 1.08
CA ALA A 6 -9.01 -3.64 1.41
C ALA A 6 -9.78 -4.45 0.35
N MET A 7 -10.93 -3.97 -0.13
CA MET A 7 -11.66 -4.65 -1.21
C MET A 7 -10.89 -4.63 -2.53
N PHE A 8 -10.18 -3.54 -2.83
CA PHE A 8 -9.36 -3.45 -4.04
C PHE A 8 -8.19 -4.42 -4.01
N PHE A 9 -7.49 -4.50 -2.87
CA PHE A 9 -6.39 -5.44 -2.67
C PHE A 9 -6.88 -6.90 -2.75
N SER A 10 -8.00 -7.22 -2.11
CA SER A 10 -8.62 -8.55 -2.22
C SER A 10 -9.04 -8.88 -3.66
N GLY A 11 -9.53 -7.89 -4.42
CA GLY A 11 -9.85 -8.05 -5.84
C GLY A 11 -8.62 -8.32 -6.70
N SER A 12 -7.50 -7.61 -6.45
CA SER A 12 -6.22 -7.84 -7.13
C SER A 12 -5.74 -9.28 -6.95
N LEU A 13 -5.77 -9.78 -5.71
CA LEU A 13 -5.34 -11.15 -5.39
C LEU A 13 -6.19 -12.21 -6.10
N LEU A 14 -7.51 -11.99 -6.20
CA LEU A 14 -8.40 -12.88 -6.96
C LEU A 14 -8.13 -12.84 -8.46
N LEU A 15 -7.83 -11.67 -9.03
CA LEU A 15 -7.48 -11.54 -10.43
C LEU A 15 -6.14 -12.24 -10.74
N GLU A 16 -5.14 -12.08 -9.88
CA GLU A 16 -3.85 -12.78 -9.99
C GLU A 16 -4.06 -14.30 -10.05
N GLN A 17 -4.94 -14.84 -9.20
CA GLN A 17 -5.25 -16.26 -9.16
C GLN A 17 -6.04 -16.75 -10.39
N ILE A 18 -7.06 -16.00 -10.83
CA ILE A 18 -7.92 -16.42 -11.96
C ILE A 18 -7.17 -16.35 -13.29
N PHE A 19 -6.34 -15.32 -13.48
CA PHE A 19 -5.59 -15.11 -14.72
C PHE A 19 -4.19 -15.73 -14.70
N THR A 20 -3.79 -16.40 -13.62
CA THR A 20 -2.46 -17.01 -13.45
C THR A 20 -1.33 -15.99 -13.69
N LEU A 21 -1.49 -14.79 -13.14
CA LEU A 21 -0.46 -13.76 -13.20
C LEU A 21 0.51 -13.91 -12.03
N ASP A 22 1.80 -13.77 -12.30
CA ASP A 22 2.84 -13.74 -11.27
C ASP A 22 2.83 -12.40 -10.53
N GLY A 23 1.94 -12.29 -9.54
CA GLY A 23 1.76 -11.10 -8.73
C GLY A 23 2.33 -11.21 -7.32
N LEU A 24 2.58 -10.04 -6.70
CA LEU A 24 3.12 -9.96 -5.34
C LEU A 24 2.09 -10.42 -4.29
N GLY A 25 0.80 -10.25 -4.56
CA GLY A 25 -0.27 -10.70 -3.68
C GLY A 25 -0.28 -12.23 -3.61
N LEU A 26 -0.29 -12.89 -4.77
CA LEU A 26 -0.21 -14.34 -4.88
C LEU A 26 1.10 -14.89 -4.30
N LEU A 27 2.24 -14.27 -4.58
CA LEU A 27 3.55 -14.67 -4.05
C LEU A 27 3.57 -14.62 -2.52
N SER A 28 3.08 -13.54 -1.92
CA SER A 28 3.00 -13.41 -0.46
C SER A 28 2.07 -14.45 0.17
N TYR A 29 0.93 -14.74 -0.47
CA TYR A 29 0.00 -15.78 -0.02
C TYR A 29 0.64 -17.17 -0.05
N GLN A 30 1.30 -17.52 -1.14
CA GLN A 30 1.98 -18.81 -1.27
C GLN A 30 3.15 -18.96 -0.29
N ALA A 31 3.93 -17.90 -0.07
CA ALA A 31 5.04 -17.92 0.87
C ALA A 31 4.59 -18.15 2.32
N VAL A 32 3.43 -17.61 2.72
CA VAL A 32 2.85 -17.87 4.04
C VAL A 32 2.44 -19.34 4.18
N ILE A 33 1.82 -19.92 3.15
CA ILE A 33 1.42 -21.33 3.17
C ILE A 33 2.64 -22.27 3.19
N GLN A 34 3.66 -21.97 2.39
CA GLN A 34 4.89 -22.76 2.32
C GLN A 34 5.84 -22.50 3.50
N ARG A 35 5.50 -21.55 4.39
CA ARG A 35 6.32 -21.11 5.53
C ARG A 35 7.72 -20.62 5.10
N ASP A 36 7.80 -20.00 3.94
CA ASP A 36 9.03 -19.37 3.45
C ASP A 36 9.22 -17.99 4.09
N TYR A 37 9.69 -18.00 5.34
CA TYR A 37 9.93 -16.79 6.13
C TYR A 37 10.72 -15.68 5.41
N PRO A 38 11.77 -15.97 4.60
CA PRO A 38 12.49 -14.92 3.88
C PRO A 38 11.60 -14.15 2.89
N ILE A 39 10.73 -14.87 2.16
CA ILE A 39 9.83 -14.27 1.17
C ILE A 39 8.67 -13.57 1.87
N VAL A 40 8.14 -14.14 2.96
CA VAL A 40 7.11 -13.47 3.77
C VAL A 40 7.63 -12.14 4.31
N LEU A 41 8.83 -12.10 4.88
CA LEU A 41 9.42 -10.86 5.38
C LEU A 41 9.73 -9.87 4.26
N GLY A 42 10.23 -10.34 3.12
CA GLY A 42 10.50 -9.51 1.95
C GLY A 42 9.22 -8.86 1.40
N THR A 43 8.15 -9.63 1.25
CA THR A 43 6.86 -9.13 0.74
C THR A 43 6.21 -8.15 1.73
N LEU A 44 6.26 -8.43 3.04
CA LEU A 44 5.80 -7.49 4.08
C LEU A 44 6.57 -6.17 4.07
N PHE A 45 7.90 -6.22 3.88
CA PHE A 45 8.73 -5.03 3.75
C PHE A 45 8.33 -4.18 2.54
N ILE A 46 8.17 -4.81 1.37
CA ILE A 46 7.72 -4.13 0.14
C ILE A 46 6.34 -3.49 0.34
N PHE A 47 5.38 -4.20 0.94
CA PHE A 47 4.05 -3.62 1.21
C PHE A 47 4.10 -2.45 2.18
N SER A 48 4.93 -2.54 3.23
CA SER A 48 5.12 -1.44 4.17
C SER A 48 5.75 -0.22 3.50
N LEU A 49 6.72 -0.44 2.62
CA LEU A 49 7.36 0.61 1.83
C LEU A 49 6.36 1.27 0.87
N MET A 50 5.52 0.49 0.17
CA MET A 50 4.45 1.02 -0.66
C MET A 50 3.41 1.81 0.14
N ALA A 51 3.07 1.34 1.34
CA ALA A 51 2.15 2.05 2.23
C ALA A 51 2.74 3.40 2.67
N LEU A 52 4.03 3.43 3.02
CA LEU A 52 4.76 4.67 3.32
C LEU A 52 4.75 5.63 2.12
N PHE A 53 5.01 5.14 0.91
CA PHE A 53 4.91 5.95 -0.31
C PHE A 53 3.49 6.47 -0.52
N GLY A 54 2.46 5.65 -0.30
CA GLY A 54 1.06 6.07 -0.38
C GLY A 54 0.71 7.15 0.64
N GLN A 55 1.22 7.05 1.85
CA GLN A 55 1.07 8.07 2.89
C GLN A 55 1.80 9.36 2.52
N LEU A 56 3.04 9.27 2.03
CA LEU A 56 3.80 10.43 1.58
C LEU A 56 3.13 11.15 0.39
N LEU A 57 2.60 10.39 -0.58
CA LEU A 57 1.82 10.94 -1.68
C LEU A 57 0.54 11.61 -1.19
N THR A 58 -0.09 11.05 -0.17
CA THR A 58 -1.28 11.64 0.46
C THR A 58 -0.91 12.97 1.12
N ASP A 59 0.17 13.02 1.90
CA ASP A 59 0.65 14.25 2.54
C ASP A 59 1.03 15.32 1.50
N LEU A 60 1.74 14.93 0.44
CA LEU A 60 2.09 15.84 -0.65
C LEU A 60 0.85 16.34 -1.41
N SER A 61 -0.11 15.45 -1.66
CA SER A 61 -1.39 15.82 -2.29
C SER A 61 -2.17 16.79 -1.40
N TYR A 62 -2.14 16.60 -0.07
CA TYR A 62 -2.74 17.55 0.87
C TYR A 62 -2.09 18.92 0.78
N VAL A 63 -0.75 19.02 0.74
CA VAL A 63 -0.05 20.31 0.59
C VAL A 63 -0.35 21.00 -0.75
N LEU A 64 -0.45 20.23 -1.84
CA LEU A 64 -0.71 20.75 -3.18
C LEU A 64 -2.17 21.19 -3.38
N ILE A 65 -3.12 20.40 -2.88
CA ILE A 65 -4.55 20.66 -3.01
C ILE A 65 -4.99 21.71 -1.99
N ASP A 66 -4.43 21.70 -0.77
CA ASP A 66 -4.72 22.68 0.26
C ASP A 66 -3.61 23.73 0.41
N LYS A 67 -3.63 24.70 -0.52
CA LYS A 67 -2.74 25.88 -0.48
C LYS A 67 -3.06 26.85 0.68
N ARG A 68 -4.10 26.61 1.50
CA ARG A 68 -4.43 27.46 2.67
C ARG A 68 -3.61 27.14 3.90
N ILE A 69 -2.87 26.03 3.92
CA ILE A 69 -1.82 25.77 4.92
C ILE A 69 -0.57 26.58 4.53
N SER A 70 -0.75 27.88 4.29
CA SER A 70 0.36 28.81 4.42
C SER A 70 0.70 28.85 5.90
N PHE A 71 1.95 28.60 6.24
CA PHE A 71 2.54 28.89 7.56
C PHE A 71 2.59 30.43 7.80
N ASP A 72 1.48 31.13 7.53
CA ASP A 72 1.33 32.58 7.67
C ASP A 72 0.36 32.91 8.81
N GLN A 73 0.43 32.11 9.88
CA GLN A 73 0.04 32.55 11.22
C GLN A 73 1.25 32.33 12.15
N THR A 74 2.34 33.02 11.84
CA THR A 74 3.03 33.69 12.95
C THR A 74 2.01 34.67 13.54
N GLN A 75 1.87 34.72 14.86
CA GLN A 75 1.51 35.88 15.72
C GLN A 75 0.63 35.41 16.91
N GLY A 76 1.26 35.17 18.06
CA GLY A 76 0.61 34.97 19.36
C GLY A 76 1.26 33.91 20.23
#